data_AF-A0A533UGH7-F1
#
_entry.id   AF-A0A533UGH7-F1
#
_cell.length_a   1.000
_cell.length_b   1.000
_cell.length_c   1.000
_cell.angle_alpha   90.00
_cell.angle_beta   90.00
_cell.angle_gamma   90.00
#
_symmetry.space_group_name_H-M   'P 1'
#
loop_
_entity.id
_entity.type
_entity.pdbx_description
1 polymer ?
#
loop_
_entity_poly.entity_id
_entity_poly.type
_entity_poly.pdbx_seq_one_letter_code
_entity_poly.pdbx_strand_id
1 'polypeptide(L)'
;LVEKYTKRLQIQERITKNIADELYSEGVKGVIVITEGEHLCMKMRGVENDAKVTTVAYRGIYDKKEVRTDILSMIYNSNSQTKII
;
A
#
# COMPACT_ATOMS: atom_id res chain seq x y z
N LEU A 1 -9.16 -11.28 -0.82
CA LEU A 1 -9.23 -9.99 -1.54
C LEU A 1 -7.95 -9.69 -2.35
N VAL A 2 -6.78 -9.61 -1.72
CA VAL A 2 -5.52 -9.25 -2.41
C VAL A 2 -5.18 -10.23 -3.56
N GLU A 3 -5.31 -11.54 -3.34
CA GLU A 3 -5.08 -12.56 -4.38
C GLU A 3 -6.00 -12.43 -5.60
N LYS A 4 -7.24 -11.98 -5.40
CA LYS A 4 -8.23 -11.77 -6.48
C LYS A 4 -7.72 -10.73 -7.48
N TYR A 5 -7.02 -9.69 -7.00
CA TYR A 5 -6.48 -8.64 -7.84
C TYR A 5 -5.08 -8.91 -8.38
N THR A 6 -4.29 -9.77 -7.73
CA THR A 6 -2.86 -9.99 -8.06
C THR A 6 -2.59 -11.19 -8.98
N LYS A 7 -3.55 -12.09 -9.20
CA LYS A 7 -3.40 -13.29 -10.08
C LYS A 7 -3.34 -13.01 -11.59
N ARG A 8 -3.07 -11.77 -12.00
CA ARG A 8 -2.92 -11.35 -13.40
C ARG A 8 -1.98 -10.15 -13.49
N LEU A 9 -1.47 -9.85 -14.69
CA LEU A 9 -0.69 -8.63 -14.92
C LEU A 9 -1.49 -7.40 -14.53
N GLN A 10 -0.93 -6.57 -13.66
CA GLN A 10 -1.55 -5.37 -13.15
C GLN A 10 -0.50 -4.28 -12.89
N ILE A 11 -0.99 -3.05 -12.78
CA ILE A 11 -0.25 -1.88 -12.33
C ILE A 11 -0.46 -1.76 -10.81
N GLN A 12 0.62 -1.53 -10.04
CA GLN A 12 0.60 -1.53 -8.57
C GLN A 12 -0.42 -0.51 -8.00
N GLU A 13 -0.50 0.65 -8.63
CA GLU A 13 -1.43 1.73 -8.31
C GLU A 13 -2.88 1.29 -8.46
N ARG A 14 -3.17 0.49 -9.50
CA ARG A 14 -4.53 -0.01 -9.76
C ARG A 14 -4.93 -1.06 -8.73
N ILE A 15 -4.06 -1.99 -8.37
CA ILE A 15 -4.34 -3.00 -7.34
C ILE A 15 -4.63 -2.32 -6.01
N THR A 16 -3.75 -1.41 -5.59
CA THR A 16 -3.88 -0.69 -4.31
C THR A 16 -5.21 0.06 -4.24
N LYS A 17 -5.59 0.75 -5.33
CA LYS A 17 -6.87 1.46 -5.43
C LYS A 17 -8.07 0.51 -5.34
N ASN A 18 -8.07 -0.57 -6.12
CA ASN A 18 -9.21 -1.49 -6.17
C ASN A 18 -9.45 -2.20 -4.85
N ILE A 19 -8.38 -2.57 -4.12
CA ILE A 19 -8.51 -3.15 -2.77
C ILE A 19 -9.16 -2.13 -1.84
N ALA A 20 -8.72 -0.87 -1.86
CA ALA A 20 -9.30 0.18 -1.02
C ALA A 20 -10.77 0.45 -1.35
N ASP A 21 -11.13 0.46 -2.64
CA ASP A 21 -12.51 0.67 -3.10
C ASP A 21 -13.43 -0.49 -2.70
N GLU A 22 -12.99 -1.74 -2.86
CA GLU A 22 -13.79 -2.92 -2.49
C GLU A 22 -14.02 -2.97 -0.97
N LEU A 23 -12.98 -2.74 -0.16
CA LEU A 23 -13.13 -2.64 1.30
C LEU A 23 -14.06 -1.50 1.72
N TYR A 24 -13.98 -0.35 1.05
CA TYR A 24 -14.84 0.79 1.37
C TYR A 24 -16.32 0.52 1.01
N SER A 25 -16.55 -0.27 -0.04
CA SER A 25 -17.92 -0.66 -0.46
C SER A 25 -18.67 -1.51 0.57
N GLU A 26 -17.97 -2.11 1.55
CA GLU A 26 -18.58 -2.86 2.65
C GLU A 26 -19.19 -1.95 3.74
N GLY A 27 -19.15 -0.62 3.58
CA GLY A 27 -19.81 0.33 4.48
C GLY A 27 -18.97 0.73 5.70
N VAL A 28 -17.67 0.46 5.68
CA VAL A 28 -16.74 0.91 6.73
C VAL A 28 -16.53 2.42 6.68
N LYS A 29 -16.21 3.03 7.83
CA LYS A 29 -16.03 4.49 7.96
C LYS A 29 -14.79 5.02 7.23
N GLY A 30 -13.79 4.17 7.01
CA GLY A 30 -12.61 4.49 6.22
C GLY A 30 -11.70 3.30 6.01
N VAL A 31 -10.86 3.41 4.99
CA VAL A 31 -9.89 2.38 4.60
C VAL A 31 -8.55 3.04 4.28
N ILE A 32 -7.45 2.42 4.70
CA ILE A 32 -6.10 2.76 4.24
C ILE A 32 -5.41 1.48 3.77
N VAL A 33 -4.87 1.50 2.55
CA VAL A 33 -4.13 0.39 1.94
C VAL A 33 -2.76 0.91 1.55
N ILE A 34 -1.72 0.28 2.08
CA ILE A 34 -0.32 0.56 1.78
C ILE A 34 0.24 -0.70 1.13
N THR A 35 0.78 -0.55 -0.08
CA THR A 35 1.43 -1.63 -0.82
C THR A 35 2.89 -1.25 -1.01
N GLU A 36 3.81 -2.14 -0.60
CA GLU A 36 5.24 -2.05 -0.91
C GLU A 36 5.62 -3.25 -1.78
N GLY A 37 6.35 -3.01 -2.85
CA GLY A 37 6.76 -4.05 -3.78
C GLY A 37 8.06 -3.73 -4.51
N GLU A 38 8.73 -4.78 -4.98
CA GLU A 38 9.88 -4.69 -5.87
C GLU A 38 9.48 -5.11 -7.28
N HIS A 39 9.91 -4.36 -8.29
CA HIS A 39 9.62 -4.66 -9.69
C HIS A 39 10.80 -5.40 -10.32
N LEU A 40 10.68 -6.72 -10.47
CA LEU A 40 11.75 -7.56 -11.05
C LEU A 40 12.16 -7.13 -12.46
N CYS A 41 11.23 -6.54 -13.23
CA CYS A 41 11.55 -5.97 -14.54
C CYS A 41 12.52 -4.78 -14.47
N MET A 42 12.55 -4.02 -13.37
CA MET A 42 13.49 -2.93 -13.12
C MET A 42 14.77 -3.43 -12.44
N LYS A 43 14.65 -4.48 -11.63
CA LYS A 43 15.75 -5.07 -10.86
C LYS A 43 16.70 -5.91 -11.70
N MET A 44 16.14 -6.67 -12.66
CA MET A 44 16.89 -7.68 -13.41
C MET A 44 17.15 -7.29 -14.88
N ARG A 45 16.56 -6.18 -15.36
CA ARG A 45 16.66 -5.74 -16.76
C ARG A 45 16.65 -4.21 -16.82
N GLY A 46 17.32 -3.64 -17.82
CA GLY A 46 17.28 -2.19 -18.08
C GLY A 46 18.06 -1.39 -17.05
N VAL A 47 17.37 -0.51 -16.30
CA VAL A 47 17.98 0.46 -15.37
C VAL A 47 18.60 -0.16 -14.11
N GLU A 48 18.43 -1.47 -13.89
CA GLU A 48 18.99 -2.26 -12.77
C GLU A 48 18.86 -1.55 -11.42
N ASN A 49 17.63 -1.17 -11.09
CA ASN A 49 17.32 -0.39 -9.90
C ASN A 49 16.65 -1.27 -8.84
N ASP A 50 17.27 -1.34 -7.67
CA ASP A 50 16.79 -2.05 -6.48
C ASP A 50 15.72 -1.27 -5.67
N ALA A 51 15.22 -0.15 -6.22
CA ALA A 51 14.21 0.66 -5.56
C ALA A 51 12.91 -0.14 -5.30
N LYS A 52 12.44 -0.04 -4.06
CA LYS A 52 11.09 -0.45 -3.66
C LYS A 52 10.10 0.64 -4.03
N VAL A 53 8.96 0.23 -4.56
CA VAL A 53 7.86 1.15 -4.88
C VAL A 53 6.78 1.00 -3.81
N THR A 54 6.46 2.10 -3.16
CA THR A 54 5.39 2.18 -2.16
C THR A 54 4.22 2.96 -2.72
N THR A 55 3.02 2.41 -2.63
CA THR A 55 1.78 3.05 -3.09
C THR A 55 0.75 3.04 -1.98
N VAL A 56 0.00 4.14 -1.84
CA VAL A 56 -1.02 4.29 -0.80
C VAL A 56 -2.35 4.68 -1.43
N ALA A 57 -3.42 4.02 -0.99
CA ALA A 57 -4.81 4.40 -1.29
C ALA A 57 -5.59 4.53 0.02
N TYR A 58 -6.44 5.54 0.12
CA TYR A 58 -7.24 5.81 1.31
C TYR A 58 -8.67 6.22 0.94
N ARG A 59 -9.64 5.95 1.82
CA ARG A 59 -11.07 6.31 1.68
C ARG A 59 -11.67 6.73 3.01
N GLY A 60 -12.73 7.54 2.95
CA GLY A 60 -13.55 7.90 4.10
C GLY A 60 -12.82 8.79 5.09
N ILE A 61 -12.86 8.47 6.39
CA ILE A 61 -12.25 9.30 7.46
C ILE A 61 -10.76 9.62 7.25
N TYR A 62 -10.04 8.83 6.45
CA TYR A 62 -8.62 9.02 6.15
C TYR A 62 -8.34 10.00 5.00
N ASP A 63 -9.36 10.57 4.36
CA ASP A 63 -9.19 11.70 3.44
C ASP A 63 -8.64 12.93 4.17
N LYS A 64 -8.93 13.08 5.48
CA LYS A 64 -8.37 14.14 6.31
C LYS A 64 -6.86 13.97 6.47
N LYS A 65 -6.11 15.00 6.07
CA LYS A 65 -4.64 14.99 6.04
C LYS A 65 -4.02 14.74 7.42
N GLU A 66 -4.59 15.31 8.47
CA GLU A 66 -4.14 15.16 9.86
C GLU A 66 -4.16 13.67 10.29
N VAL A 67 -5.35 13.05 10.26
CA VAL A 67 -5.56 11.64 10.62
C VAL A 67 -4.67 10.71 9.78
N ARG A 68 -4.50 11.01 8.49
CA ARG A 68 -3.64 10.21 7.60
C ARG A 68 -2.17 10.28 8.00
N THR A 69 -1.69 11.48 8.34
CA THR A 69 -0.28 11.69 8.69
C THR A 69 0.05 10.96 10.00
N ASP A 70 -0.84 11.04 10.99
CA ASP A 70 -0.68 10.36 12.27
C ASP A 70 -0.58 8.84 12.07
N ILE A 71 -1.50 8.24 11.30
CA ILE A 71 -1.50 6.79 11.05
C ILE A 71 -0.28 6.35 10.26
N LEU A 72 0.09 7.07 9.20
CA LEU A 72 1.29 6.74 8.44
C LEU A 72 2.53 6.79 9.35
N SER A 73 2.64 7.79 10.21
CA SER A 73 3.75 7.89 11.16
C SER A 73 3.78 6.70 12.15
N MET A 74 2.62 6.24 12.63
CA MET A 74 2.53 5.06 13.50
C MET A 74 2.99 3.78 12.80
N ILE A 75 2.56 3.57 11.55
CA ILE A 75 2.92 2.40 10.76
C ILE A 75 4.43 2.37 10.47
N TYR A 76 5.01 3.51 10.08
CA TYR A 76 6.44 3.58 9.78
C TYR A 76 7.32 3.52 11.03
N ASN A 77 6.89 4.08 12.17
CA ASN A 77 7.66 4.00 13.42
C ASN A 77 7.60 2.61 14.08
N SER A 78 6.53 1.84 13.85
CA SER A 78 6.39 0.49 14.41
C SER A 78 7.47 -0.48 13.91
N ASN A 79 8.03 -0.24 12.72
CA ASN A 79 9.11 -1.05 12.14
C ASN A 79 10.47 -0.90 12.85
N SER A 80 10.62 0.06 13.77
CA SER A 80 11.86 0.25 14.54
C SER A 80 11.92 -0.55 15.86
N GLN A 81 10.84 -1.22 16.27
CA GLN A 81 10.80 -1.98 17.54
C GLN A 81 10.90 -3.51 17.40
N THR A 82 10.93 -4.09 16.19
CA THR A 82 10.96 -5.56 16.01
C THR A 82 12.38 -6.17 15.99
N LYS A 83 13.43 -5.41 16.34
CA LYS A 83 14.81 -5.91 16.50
C LYS A 83 15.34 -5.83 17.94
N ILE A 84 14.59 -6.36 18.90
CA ILE A 84 15.15 -6.77 20.20
C ILE A 84 14.47 -8.06 20.63
N ILE A 85 14.95 -9.21 20.13
CA ILE A 85 15.25 -10.43 20.92
C ILE A 85 16.33 -11.20 20.16
#